data_AF-F8UNK9-F1
#
_entry.id   AF-F8UNK9-F1
#
_cell.length_a   1.000
_cell.length_b   1.000
_cell.length_c   1.000
_cell.angle_alpha   90.00
_cell.angle_beta   90.00
_cell.angle_gamma   90.00
#
_symmetry.space_group_name_H-M   'P 1'
#
loop_
_entity.id
_entity.type
_entity.pdbx_description
1 polymer ?
#
loop_
_entity_poly.entity_id
_entity_poly.type
_entity_poly.pdbx_seq_one_letter_code
_entity_poly.pdbx_strand_id
1 'polypeptide(L)'
;MIQRTLYYWSKMYSEQIQNRDNYSKLERTVCINILNFKYLKNNKYHNAYRLKEINSNEELTDLQEIHFIELPKFNEIGNKEYVENVEKMDALEKWLEFLVEPESNTVRQLELSHEEIKLAKFELYRLSKDSNEREPYYLREKAI
;
A
#
# COMPACT_ATOMS: atom_id res chain seq x y z
N MET A 1 -12.77 11.23 6.95
CA MET A 1 -11.49 10.51 6.79
C MET A 1 -10.35 11.49 6.62
N ILE A 2 -10.46 12.49 5.73
CA ILE A 2 -9.46 13.55 5.54
C ILE A 2 -8.99 14.16 6.87
N GLN A 3 -9.88 14.57 7.78
CA GLN A 3 -9.46 15.18 9.06
C GLN A 3 -8.60 14.22 9.90
N ARG A 4 -8.93 12.93 9.91
CA ARG A 4 -8.18 11.91 10.63
C ARG A 4 -6.80 11.66 10.00
N THR A 5 -6.74 11.61 8.67
CA THR A 5 -5.47 11.52 7.92
C THR A 5 -4.58 12.72 8.24
N LEU A 6 -5.12 13.94 8.18
CA LEU A 6 -4.35 15.15 8.51
C LEU A 6 -3.87 15.16 9.97
N TYR A 7 -4.70 14.70 10.91
CA TYR A 7 -4.31 14.59 12.32
C TYR A 7 -3.16 13.60 12.52
N TYR A 8 -3.23 12.40 11.92
CA TYR A 8 -2.14 11.43 12.07
C TYR A 8 -0.88 11.86 11.31
N TRP A 9 -1.02 12.50 10.16
CA TRP A 9 0.10 13.04 9.39
C TRP A 9 0.88 14.09 10.16
N SER A 10 0.18 15.08 10.75
CA SER A 10 0.83 16.08 11.59
C SER A 10 1.43 15.48 12.87
N LYS A 11 0.73 14.53 13.48
CA LYS A 11 1.22 13.81 14.67
C LYS A 11 2.51 13.05 14.37
N MET A 12 2.54 12.22 13.33
CA MET A 12 3.73 11.46 12.91
C MET A 12 4.93 12.36 12.63
N TYR A 13 4.72 13.51 11.97
CA TYR A 13 5.80 14.47 11.73
C TYR A 13 6.30 15.11 13.03
N SER A 14 5.39 15.50 13.92
CA SER A 14 5.77 16.12 15.21
C SER A 14 6.48 15.15 16.18
N GLU A 15 6.13 13.86 16.16
CA GLU A 15 6.70 12.86 17.07
C GLU A 15 8.15 12.47 16.75
N GLN A 16 8.70 12.90 15.61
CA GLN A 16 10.09 12.63 15.25
C GLN A 16 11.11 13.36 16.14
N ILE A 17 10.71 14.46 16.78
CA ILE A 17 11.60 15.32 17.57
C ILE A 17 11.02 15.56 18.96
N GLN A 18 11.91 15.74 19.94
CA GLN A 18 11.54 16.07 21.32
C GLN A 18 11.78 17.55 21.64
N ASN A 19 11.37 17.96 22.83
CA ASN A 19 11.64 19.31 23.32
C ASN A 19 13.14 19.61 23.27
N ARG A 20 13.49 20.76 22.66
CA ARG A 20 14.85 21.27 22.44
C ARG A 20 15.65 20.62 21.29
N ASP A 21 15.05 19.71 20.53
CA ASP A 21 15.65 19.26 19.27
C ASP A 21 15.62 20.33 18.18
N ASN A 22 16.59 20.26 17.26
CA ASN A 22 16.62 21.12 16.08
C ASN A 22 15.64 20.58 15.01
N TYR A 23 14.86 21.46 14.40
CA TYR A 23 13.96 21.14 13.28
C TYR A 23 14.67 20.57 12.06
N SER A 24 15.98 20.76 11.91
CA SER A 24 16.78 20.12 10.85
C SER A 24 16.81 18.59 10.94
N LYS A 25 16.36 18.01 12.06
CA LYS A 25 16.22 16.56 12.24
C LYS A 25 14.90 16.00 11.69
N LEU A 26 13.99 16.87 11.24
CA LEU A 26 12.72 16.43 10.67
C LEU A 26 12.96 15.80 9.30
N GLU A 27 12.59 14.54 9.19
CA GLU A 27 12.68 13.72 7.99
C GLU A 27 11.34 13.71 7.24
N ARG A 28 11.43 13.36 5.96
CA ARG A 28 10.26 13.25 5.09
C ARG A 28 9.21 12.29 5.69
N THR A 29 7.97 12.76 5.83
CA THR A 29 6.82 11.97 6.33
C THR A 29 5.80 11.73 5.23
N VAL A 30 5.62 10.46 4.90
CA VAL A 30 4.62 10.00 3.92
C VAL A 30 3.50 9.27 4.65
N CYS A 31 2.26 9.77 4.53
CA CYS A 31 1.07 9.12 5.08
C CYS A 31 0.32 8.37 3.97
N ILE A 32 0.26 7.04 4.05
CA ILE A 32 -0.40 6.20 3.05
C ILE A 32 -1.72 5.67 3.63
N ASN A 33 -2.83 6.01 2.98
CA ASN A 33 -4.17 5.52 3.33
C ASN A 33 -4.57 4.44 2.32
N ILE A 34 -4.63 3.18 2.74
CA ILE A 34 -5.10 2.06 1.93
C ILE A 34 -6.58 1.79 2.27
N LEU A 35 -7.45 1.88 1.27
CA LEU A 35 -8.91 1.86 1.43
C LEU A 35 -9.54 0.73 0.62
N ASN A 36 -10.41 -0.06 1.25
CA ASN A 36 -11.22 -1.08 0.59
C ASN A 36 -12.56 -0.54 0.05
N PHE A 37 -12.72 0.78 -0.05
CA PHE A 37 -13.92 1.45 -0.57
C PHE A 37 -13.54 2.70 -1.38
N LYS A 38 -14.47 3.17 -2.22
CA LYS A 38 -14.31 4.42 -2.97
C LYS A 38 -14.62 5.62 -2.08
N TYR A 39 -13.68 6.53 -1.99
CA TYR A 39 -13.72 7.76 -1.20
C TYR A 39 -13.53 9.00 -2.06
N LEU A 40 -12.56 9.00 -2.99
CA LEU A 40 -12.27 10.14 -3.86
C LEU A 40 -13.18 10.12 -5.10
N LYS A 41 -13.50 11.30 -5.63
CA LYS A 41 -14.42 11.44 -6.79
C LYS A 41 -13.80 11.08 -8.13
N ASN A 42 -12.47 11.02 -8.24
CA ASN A 42 -11.79 10.68 -9.48
C ASN A 42 -11.67 9.17 -9.68
N ASN A 43 -11.25 8.74 -10.87
CA ASN A 43 -11.15 7.32 -11.21
C ASN A 43 -9.79 6.70 -10.89
N LYS A 44 -8.80 7.45 -10.39
CA LYS A 44 -7.46 6.91 -10.11
C LYS A 44 -7.50 6.06 -8.83
N TYR A 45 -6.87 4.89 -8.86
CA TYR A 45 -6.71 4.07 -7.66
C TYR A 45 -5.65 4.66 -6.71
N HIS A 46 -4.64 5.34 -7.23
CA HIS A 46 -3.59 6.01 -6.45
C HIS A 46 -3.63 7.52 -6.66
N ASN A 47 -3.78 8.25 -5.55
CA ASN A 47 -3.77 9.71 -5.54
C ASN A 47 -2.74 10.20 -4.50
N ALA A 48 -1.81 11.06 -4.94
CA ALA A 48 -0.81 11.69 -4.08
C ALA A 48 -1.12 13.18 -3.92
N TYR A 49 -0.97 13.69 -2.71
CA TYR A 49 -1.22 15.08 -2.35
C TYR A 49 -0.02 15.66 -1.60
N ARG A 50 0.34 16.91 -1.95
CA ARG A 50 1.42 17.70 -1.34
C ARG A 50 0.93 19.12 -1.05
N LEU A 51 1.69 19.85 -0.23
CA LEU A 51 1.44 21.26 0.06
C LEU A 51 1.92 22.13 -1.10
N LYS A 52 1.04 22.99 -1.61
CA LYS A 52 1.30 23.83 -2.77
C LYS A 52 0.76 25.23 -2.56
N GLU A 53 1.37 26.20 -3.23
CA GLU A 53 0.81 27.55 -3.36
C GLU A 53 -0.50 27.47 -4.17
N ILE A 54 -1.50 28.27 -3.78
CA ILE A 54 -2.88 28.13 -4.23
C ILE A 54 -3.05 28.56 -5.71
N ASN A 55 -2.30 29.56 -6.16
CA ASN A 55 -2.50 30.18 -7.47
C ASN A 55 -1.51 29.66 -8.52
N SER A 56 -0.22 29.55 -8.19
CA SER A 56 0.85 29.06 -9.05
C SER A 56 0.93 27.53 -9.07
N ASN A 57 0.33 26.86 -8.07
CA ASN A 57 0.46 25.41 -7.85
C ASN A 57 1.92 24.97 -7.66
N GLU A 58 2.79 25.90 -7.28
CA GLU A 58 4.19 25.63 -6.92
C GLU A 58 4.24 24.78 -5.65
N GLU A 59 5.08 23.75 -5.65
CA GLU A 59 5.26 22.88 -4.50
C GLU A 59 6.10 23.58 -3.43
N LEU A 60 5.54 23.70 -2.22
CA LEU A 60 6.25 24.35 -1.11
C LEU A 60 7.43 23.50 -0.64
N THR A 61 7.23 22.19 -0.53
CA THR A 61 8.21 21.21 -0.07
C THR A 61 7.71 19.80 -0.35
N ASP A 62 8.64 18.87 -0.42
CA ASP A 62 8.39 17.45 -0.56
C ASP A 62 8.51 16.70 0.80
N LEU A 63 8.78 17.41 1.90
CA LEU A 63 8.94 16.84 3.24
C LEU A 63 7.69 16.14 3.77
N GLN A 64 6.51 16.47 3.26
CA GLN A 64 5.29 15.83 3.71
C GLN A 64 4.34 15.52 2.54
N GLU A 65 3.86 14.28 2.52
CA GLU A 65 3.05 13.75 1.42
C GLU A 65 1.94 12.84 1.95
N ILE A 66 0.76 12.89 1.30
CA ILE A 66 -0.38 12.03 1.63
C ILE A 66 -0.76 11.22 0.39
N HIS A 67 -0.86 9.92 0.53
CA HIS A 67 -1.40 9.02 -0.50
C HIS A 67 -2.75 8.45 -0.09
N PHE A 68 -3.64 8.35 -1.07
CA PHE A 68 -4.85 7.54 -1.02
C PHE A 68 -4.74 6.45 -2.07
N ILE A 69 -4.86 5.21 -1.62
CA ILE A 69 -4.88 4.00 -2.44
C ILE A 69 -6.25 3.36 -2.26
N GLU A 70 -7.08 3.33 -3.29
CA GLU A 70 -8.44 2.80 -3.26
C GLU A 70 -8.49 1.47 -4.02
N LEU A 71 -8.43 0.35 -3.28
CA LEU A 71 -8.37 -1.01 -3.81
C LEU A 71 -9.51 -1.34 -4.80
N PRO A 72 -10.78 -0.92 -4.58
CA PRO A 72 -11.85 -1.21 -5.55
C PRO A 72 -11.60 -0.57 -6.92
N LYS A 73 -10.92 0.58 -6.98
CA LYS A 73 -10.61 1.26 -8.25
C LYS A 73 -9.48 0.58 -9.01
N PHE A 74 -8.55 -0.06 -8.29
CA PHE A 74 -7.51 -0.88 -8.91
C PHE A 74 -8.14 -2.06 -9.70
N ASN A 75 -9.19 -2.67 -9.15
CA ASN A 75 -9.89 -3.79 -9.78
C ASN A 75 -10.80 -3.38 -10.96
N GLU A 76 -11.33 -2.15 -10.94
CA GLU A 76 -12.26 -1.65 -11.96
C GLU A 76 -11.56 -1.06 -13.19
N ILE A 77 -10.41 -0.42 -12.99
CA ILE A 77 -9.59 0.06 -14.10
C ILE A 77 -8.89 -1.15 -14.69
N GLY A 78 -9.60 -1.92 -15.54
CA GLY A 78 -9.09 -2.67 -16.71
C GLY A 78 -7.75 -3.43 -16.65
N ASN A 79 -7.08 -3.57 -15.52
CA ASN A 79 -5.76 -4.18 -15.40
C ASN A 79 -5.84 -5.71 -15.41
N LYS A 80 -7.02 -6.30 -15.69
CA LYS A 80 -7.13 -7.73 -15.99
C LYS A 80 -6.22 -8.16 -17.14
N GLU A 81 -5.90 -7.27 -18.09
CA GLU A 81 -4.95 -7.53 -19.18
C GLU A 81 -3.47 -7.40 -18.73
N TYR A 82 -3.18 -6.66 -17.65
CA TYR A 82 -1.84 -6.55 -17.02
C TYR A 82 -1.57 -7.65 -16.00
N VAL A 83 -2.62 -8.18 -15.35
CA VAL A 83 -2.57 -9.27 -14.36
C VAL A 83 -2.11 -10.61 -14.99
N GLU A 84 -2.17 -10.75 -16.32
CA GLU A 84 -1.66 -11.95 -17.00
C GLU A 84 -0.13 -11.98 -17.11
N ASN A 85 0.57 -10.85 -16.95
CA ASN A 85 2.03 -10.81 -17.01
C ASN A 85 2.65 -10.09 -15.81
N VAL A 86 2.93 -10.90 -14.79
CA VAL A 86 3.58 -10.52 -13.52
C VAL A 86 4.88 -9.70 -13.70
N GLU A 87 5.62 -9.91 -14.80
CA GLU A 87 6.87 -9.19 -15.06
C GLU A 87 6.65 -7.72 -15.41
N LYS A 88 5.47 -7.36 -15.91
CA LYS A 88 5.13 -5.98 -16.29
C LYS A 88 4.57 -5.16 -15.12
N MET A 89 4.19 -5.81 -14.03
CA MET A 89 3.65 -5.13 -12.85
C MET A 89 4.75 -4.39 -12.11
N ASP A 90 4.47 -3.14 -11.74
CA ASP A 90 5.33 -2.41 -10.82
C ASP A 90 5.25 -2.96 -9.39
N ALA A 91 6.16 -2.52 -8.52
CA ALA A 91 6.20 -3.01 -7.14
C ALA A 91 4.90 -2.73 -6.37
N LEU A 92 4.27 -1.58 -6.59
CA LEU A 92 3.02 -1.22 -5.92
C LEU A 92 1.89 -2.13 -6.38
N GLU A 93 1.73 -2.31 -7.69
CA GLU A 93 0.71 -3.17 -8.28
C GLU A 93 0.77 -4.61 -7.75
N LYS A 94 1.99 -5.15 -7.57
CA LYS A 94 2.20 -6.47 -6.98
C LYS A 94 1.69 -6.56 -5.55
N TRP A 95 1.97 -5.53 -4.74
CA TRP A 95 1.44 -5.43 -3.37
C TRP A 95 -0.08 -5.20 -3.35
N LEU A 96 -0.63 -4.44 -4.30
CA LEU A 96 -2.08 -4.23 -4.40
C LEU A 96 -2.81 -5.51 -4.76
N GLU A 97 -2.29 -6.29 -5.71
CA GLU A 97 -2.83 -7.61 -6.05
C GLU A 97 -2.84 -8.53 -4.82
N PHE A 98 -1.75 -8.58 -4.06
CA PHE A 98 -1.71 -9.30 -2.79
C PHE A 98 -2.75 -8.82 -1.77
N LEU A 99 -2.93 -7.50 -1.62
CA LEU A 99 -3.90 -6.94 -0.66
C LEU A 99 -5.36 -7.13 -1.10
N VAL A 100 -5.61 -7.22 -2.40
CA VAL A 100 -6.94 -7.45 -2.97
C VAL A 100 -7.32 -8.92 -2.89
N GLU A 101 -6.49 -9.81 -3.42
CA GLU A 101 -6.75 -11.24 -3.48
C GLU A 101 -5.46 -12.05 -3.25
N PRO A 102 -5.10 -12.30 -1.97
CA PRO A 102 -3.87 -13.02 -1.61
C PRO A 102 -3.76 -14.45 -2.20
N GLU A 103 -4.88 -15.03 -2.61
CA GLU A 103 -4.98 -16.38 -3.16
C GLU A 103 -4.97 -16.46 -4.69
N SER A 104 -4.91 -15.31 -5.37
CA SER A 104 -4.94 -15.25 -6.83
C SER A 104 -3.77 -16.02 -7.45
N ASN A 105 -3.95 -16.51 -8.67
CA ASN A 105 -2.86 -17.18 -9.39
C ASN A 105 -1.66 -16.24 -9.61
N THR A 106 -1.92 -14.94 -9.76
CA THR A 106 -0.91 -13.89 -9.90
C THR A 106 -0.06 -13.78 -8.64
N VAL A 107 -0.68 -13.77 -7.45
CA VAL A 107 0.08 -13.78 -6.18
C VAL A 107 0.92 -15.05 -6.05
N ARG A 108 0.39 -16.21 -6.45
CA ARG A 108 1.17 -17.47 -6.40
C ARG A 108 2.41 -17.43 -7.29
N GLN A 109 2.31 -16.78 -8.46
CA GLN A 109 3.47 -16.54 -9.32
C GLN A 109 4.44 -15.52 -8.71
N LEU A 110 3.92 -14.49 -8.05
CA LEU A 110 4.72 -13.50 -7.32
C LEU A 110 5.52 -14.13 -6.19
N GLU A 111 4.96 -15.10 -5.45
CA GLU A 111 5.66 -15.82 -4.37
C GLU A 111 6.94 -16.54 -4.84
N LEU A 112 7.02 -16.92 -6.13
CA LEU A 112 8.19 -17.58 -6.71
C LEU A 112 9.34 -16.60 -7.01
N SER A 113 9.01 -15.32 -7.21
CA SER A 113 9.94 -14.29 -7.67
C SER A 113 10.19 -13.16 -6.65
N HIS A 114 9.33 -13.01 -5.65
CA HIS A 114 9.37 -11.95 -4.64
C HIS A 114 9.24 -12.55 -3.24
N GLU A 115 10.37 -12.63 -2.54
CA GLU A 115 10.44 -13.22 -1.19
C GLU A 115 9.58 -12.45 -0.18
N GLU A 116 9.47 -11.12 -0.32
CA GLU A 116 8.70 -10.30 0.61
C GLU A 116 7.20 -10.63 0.56
N ILE A 117 6.66 -10.90 -0.64
CA ILE A 117 5.26 -11.28 -0.82
C ILE A 117 5.00 -12.67 -0.23
N LYS A 118 5.93 -13.61 -0.42
CA LYS A 118 5.86 -14.94 0.19
C LYS A 118 5.83 -14.86 1.72
N LEU A 119 6.73 -14.07 2.32
CA LEU A 119 6.77 -13.85 3.76
C LEU A 119 5.50 -13.16 4.28
N ALA A 120 5.00 -12.15 3.57
CA ALA A 120 3.76 -11.46 3.93
C ALA A 120 2.55 -12.41 3.92
N LYS A 121 2.48 -13.33 2.95
CA LYS A 121 1.42 -14.33 2.87
C LYS A 121 1.51 -15.37 3.99
N PHE A 122 2.72 -15.85 4.28
CA PHE A 122 2.94 -16.74 5.43
C PHE A 122 2.46 -16.08 6.74
N GLU A 123 2.80 -14.81 6.93
CA GLU A 123 2.39 -14.04 8.09
C GLU A 123 0.87 -13.84 8.13
N LEU A 124 0.23 -13.56 6.98
CA LEU A 124 -1.22 -13.48 6.86
C LEU A 124 -1.90 -14.76 7.36
N TYR A 125 -1.44 -15.94 6.92
CA TYR A 125 -1.98 -17.22 7.42
C TYR A 125 -1.67 -17.46 8.90
N ARG A 126 -0.48 -17.05 9.36
CA ARG A 126 -0.10 -17.15 10.77
C ARG A 126 -1.06 -16.34 11.66
N LEU A 127 -1.42 -15.15 11.22
CA LEU A 127 -2.36 -14.24 11.89
C LEU A 127 -3.83 -14.68 11.75
N SER A 128 -4.22 -15.26 10.61
CA SER A 128 -5.59 -15.72 10.32
C SER A 128 -6.07 -16.83 11.27
N LYS A 129 -5.17 -17.71 11.75
CA LYS A 129 -5.44 -18.77 12.76
C LYS A 129 -6.75 -19.56 12.62
N ASP A 130 -7.27 -19.74 11.40
CA ASP A 130 -8.16 -20.87 11.13
C ASP A 130 -7.29 -22.12 10.86
N SER A 131 -7.52 -23.20 11.61
CA SER A 131 -6.72 -24.42 11.54
C SER A 131 -6.91 -25.18 10.22
N ASN A 132 -8.05 -24.99 9.56
CA ASN A 132 -8.42 -25.73 8.34
C ASN A 132 -7.76 -25.16 7.07
N GLU A 133 -7.32 -23.91 7.08
CA GLU A 133 -6.73 -23.25 5.89
C GLU A 133 -5.22 -23.48 5.74
N ARG A 134 -4.56 -24.02 6.78
CA ARG A 134 -3.11 -24.28 6.78
C ARG A 134 -2.72 -25.48 5.92
N GLU A 135 -3.55 -26.51 5.93
CA GLU A 135 -3.22 -27.81 5.37
C GLU A 135 -2.95 -27.77 3.86
N PRO A 136 -3.76 -27.07 3.02
CA PRO A 136 -3.48 -26.94 1.60
C PRO A 136 -2.18 -26.18 1.29
N TYR A 137 -1.82 -25.17 2.11
CA TYR A 137 -0.60 -24.37 1.94
C TYR A 137 0.65 -25.21 2.23
N TYR A 138 0.69 -25.90 3.37
CA TYR A 138 1.81 -26.78 3.72
C TYR A 138 1.96 -27.96 2.74
N LEU A 139 0.85 -28.47 2.20
CA LEU A 139 0.88 -29.50 1.16
C LEU A 139 1.49 -28.99 -0.15
N ARG A 140 1.27 -27.72 -0.52
CA ARG A 140 1.89 -27.08 -1.69
C ARG A 140 3.38 -26.80 -1.48
N GLU A 141 3.76 -26.34 -0.29
CA GLU A 141 5.16 -26.09 0.06
C GLU A 141 6.01 -27.37 0.05
N LYS A 142 5.43 -28.52 0.41
CA LYS A 142 6.09 -29.84 0.39
C LYS A 142 6.13 -30.52 -0.98
N ALA A 143 5.44 -29.98 -1.99
CA ALA A 143 5.37 -30.57 -3.32
C ALA A 143 6.45 -30.02 -4.29
N ILE A 144 7.30 -29.10 -3.80
CA ILE A 144 8.48 -28.54 -4.49
C ILE A 144 9.72 -29.16 -3.87
#